data_AF-A0A941L107-F1
#
_entry.id   AF-A0A941L107-F1
#
_cell.length_a   1.000
_cell.length_b   1.000
_cell.length_c   1.000
_cell.angle_alpha   90.00
_cell.angle_beta   90.00
_cell.angle_gamma   90.00
#
_symmetry.space_group_name_H-M   'P 1'
#
loop_
_entity.id
_entity.type
_entity.pdbx_description
1 polymer ?
#
loop_
_entity_poly.entity_id
_entity_poly.type
_entity_poly.pdbx_seq_one_letter_code
_entity_poly.pdbx_strand_id
1 'polypeptide(L)'
;MSLLSALKSLFAPLPEGAIRYKGYTILATPEEDGGVFRLSGVITKRNRQKKFTLVDQVSDKELSVKRWQAYAKTFIDQKNLNPLT
;
A
#
# COMPACT_ATOMS: atom_id res chain seq x y z
N MET A 1 17.47 -20.20 -6.91
CA MET A 1 16.98 -18.85 -7.27
C MET A 1 17.35 -17.89 -6.14
N SER A 2 18.34 -17.05 -6.40
CA SER A 2 19.30 -16.51 -5.44
C SER A 2 18.80 -15.30 -4.62
N LEU A 3 19.28 -15.20 -3.38
CA LEU A 3 19.13 -14.07 -2.42
C LEU A 3 19.38 -12.69 -3.08
N LEU A 4 20.23 -12.64 -4.11
CA LEU A 4 20.52 -11.45 -4.93
C LEU A 4 19.29 -10.87 -5.65
N SER A 5 18.32 -11.71 -6.03
CA SER A 5 17.08 -11.24 -6.67
C SER A 5 16.16 -10.52 -5.67
N ALA A 6 16.13 -10.97 -4.41
CA ALA A 6 15.37 -10.31 -3.36
C ALA A 6 15.93 -8.91 -3.06
N LEU A 7 17.25 -8.75 -3.07
CA LEU A 7 17.93 -7.46 -2.87
C LEU A 7 17.63 -6.47 -4.00
N LYS A 8 17.67 -6.91 -5.28
CA LYS A 8 17.28 -6.03 -6.41
C LYS A 8 15.86 -5.48 -6.29
N SER A 9 14.94 -6.28 -5.74
CA SER A 9 13.56 -5.84 -5.54
C SER A 9 13.43 -4.69 -4.56
N LEU A 10 14.37 -4.53 -3.60
CA LEU A 10 14.39 -3.46 -2.60
C LEU A 10 14.85 -2.12 -3.18
N PHE A 11 15.68 -2.14 -4.23
CA PHE A 11 16.24 -0.95 -4.88
C PHE A 11 15.52 -0.54 -6.17
N ALA A 12 14.49 -1.28 -6.58
CA ALA A 12 13.66 -0.87 -7.71
C ALA A 12 12.97 0.48 -7.40
N PRO A 13 12.91 1.41 -8.36
CA PRO A 13 12.21 2.67 -8.19
C PRO A 13 10.76 2.40 -7.80
N LEU A 14 10.31 3.06 -6.75
CA LEU A 14 8.92 2.98 -6.33
C LEU A 14 8.08 3.95 -7.16
N PRO A 15 6.82 3.59 -7.48
CA PRO A 15 5.84 4.57 -7.94
C PRO A 15 5.76 5.76 -6.97
N GLU A 16 5.47 6.94 -7.50
CA GLU A 16 5.32 8.14 -6.70
C GLU A 16 4.25 7.95 -5.61
N GLY A 17 4.59 8.28 -4.36
CA GLY A 17 3.73 8.07 -3.20
C GLY A 17 3.67 6.64 -2.65
N ALA A 18 4.40 5.68 -3.24
CA ALA A 18 4.52 4.33 -2.69
C ALA A 18 5.65 4.23 -1.64
N ILE A 19 5.43 3.35 -0.65
CA ILE A 19 6.39 3.06 0.42
C ILE A 19 6.66 1.56 0.53
N ARG A 20 7.84 1.19 1.05
CA ARG A 20 8.16 -0.20 1.41
C ARG A 20 7.87 -0.45 2.88
N TYR A 21 7.27 -1.59 3.20
CA TYR A 21 7.02 -2.01 4.58
C TYR A 21 7.07 -3.53 4.70
N LYS A 22 7.99 -4.09 5.51
CA LYS A 22 8.13 -5.55 5.75
C LYS A 22 8.14 -6.43 4.48
N GLY A 23 8.78 -5.95 3.41
CA GLY A 23 8.84 -6.63 2.11
C GLY A 23 7.60 -6.49 1.23
N TYR A 24 6.64 -5.65 1.63
CA TYR A 24 5.51 -5.21 0.82
C TYR A 24 5.78 -3.83 0.22
N THR A 25 5.16 -3.56 -0.92
CA THR A 25 4.98 -2.23 -1.49
C THR A 25 3.56 -1.77 -1.19
N ILE A 26 3.42 -0.62 -0.54
CA ILE A 26 2.14 0.01 -0.25
C ILE A 26 2.05 1.25 -1.14
N LEU A 27 1.01 1.31 -1.98
CA LEU A 27 0.72 2.47 -2.82
C LEU A 27 -0.64 3.03 -2.40
N ALA A 28 -0.72 4.32 -2.12
CA ALA A 28 -1.98 5.03 -1.95
C ALA A 28 -2.52 5.47 -3.32
N THR A 29 -3.81 5.28 -3.55
CA THR A 29 -4.50 5.74 -4.76
C THR A 29 -5.71 6.57 -4.35
N PRO A 30 -5.55 7.77 -3.75
CA PRO A 30 -6.68 8.57 -3.32
C PRO A 30 -7.59 8.87 -4.54
N GLU A 31 -8.85 8.48 -4.43
CA GLU A 31 -9.88 8.75 -5.45
C GLU A 31 -10.74 9.92 -4.94
N GLU A 32 -10.77 11.02 -5.70
CA GLU A 32 -11.56 12.21 -5.36
C GLU A 32 -13.02 12.03 -5.81
N ASP A 33 -13.95 12.34 -4.92
CA ASP A 33 -15.39 12.23 -5.12
C ASP A 33 -16.06 13.37 -4.35
N GLY A 34 -16.56 14.39 -5.05
CA GLY A 34 -17.29 15.50 -4.42
C GLY A 34 -16.49 16.35 -3.42
N GLY A 35 -15.18 16.52 -3.61
CA GLY A 35 -14.31 17.29 -2.72
C GLY A 35 -13.83 16.53 -1.48
N VAL A 36 -14.07 15.22 -1.43
CA VAL A 36 -13.47 14.30 -0.46
C VAL A 36 -12.69 13.20 -1.16
N PHE A 37 -11.66 12.71 -0.51
CA PHE A 37 -10.78 11.65 -0.99
C PHE A 37 -11.12 10.34 -0.28
N ARG A 38 -11.49 9.33 -1.05
CA ARG A 38 -11.69 7.98 -0.52
C ARG A 38 -10.33 7.34 -0.21
N LEU A 39 -10.23 6.70 0.95
CA LEU A 39 -9.02 5.96 1.32
C LEU A 39 -8.94 4.69 0.46
N SER A 40 -8.09 4.69 -0.55
CA SER A 40 -7.87 3.51 -1.38
C SER A 40 -6.40 3.34 -1.73
N GLY A 41 -6.04 2.12 -2.12
CA GLY A 41 -4.68 1.81 -2.50
C GLY A 41 -4.44 0.33 -2.75
N VAL A 42 -3.17 0.01 -3.00
CA VAL A 42 -2.72 -1.32 -3.37
C VAL A 42 -1.60 -1.76 -2.42
N ILE A 43 -1.71 -3.01 -1.95
CA ILE A 43 -0.64 -3.69 -1.23
C ILE A 43 -0.11 -4.81 -2.12
N THR A 44 1.18 -4.75 -2.42
CA THR A 44 1.86 -5.69 -3.33
C THR A 44 2.98 -6.43 -2.59
N LYS A 45 3.12 -7.74 -2.82
CA LYS A 45 4.26 -8.54 -2.37
C LYS A 45 4.67 -9.51 -3.47
N ARG A 46 5.93 -9.46 -3.90
CA ARG A 46 6.43 -10.28 -5.01
C ARG A 46 5.54 -10.08 -6.25
N ASN A 47 4.81 -11.12 -6.67
CA ASN A 47 3.92 -11.10 -7.84
C ASN A 47 2.43 -11.08 -7.46
N ARG A 48 2.09 -10.81 -6.21
CA ARG A 48 0.69 -10.72 -5.75
C ARG A 48 0.38 -9.29 -5.35
N GLN A 49 -0.81 -8.83 -5.71
CA GLN A 49 -1.31 -7.53 -5.31
C GLN A 49 -2.76 -7.63 -4.86
N LYS A 50 -3.16 -6.75 -3.96
CA LYS A 50 -4.56 -6.58 -3.55
C LYS A 50 -4.88 -5.10 -3.49
N LYS A 51 -5.89 -4.69 -4.26
CA LYS A 51 -6.50 -3.36 -4.18
C LYS A 51 -7.50 -3.35 -3.03
N PHE A 52 -7.53 -2.28 -2.29
CA PHE A 52 -8.55 -2.02 -1.29
C PHE A 52 -9.12 -0.62 -1.51
N THR A 53 -10.41 -0.52 -1.24
CA THR A 53 -11.12 0.74 -1.15
C THR A 53 -11.87 0.71 0.17
N LEU A 54 -11.53 1.61 1.08
CA LEU A 54 -12.22 1.75 2.35
C LEU A 54 -13.44 2.66 2.17
N VAL A 55 -14.41 2.51 3.08
CA VAL A 55 -15.60 3.36 3.13
C VAL A 55 -15.24 4.77 3.61
N ASP A 56 -14.19 4.89 4.42
CA ASP A 56 -13.73 6.16 4.98
C ASP A 56 -13.26 7.14 3.90
N GLN A 57 -13.61 8.40 4.11
CA GLN A 57 -13.25 9.53 3.26
C GLN A 57 -12.66 10.66 4.10
N VAL A 58 -11.79 11.47 3.51
CA VAL A 58 -11.20 12.65 4.14
C VAL A 58 -11.15 13.82 3.17
N SER A 59 -11.26 15.05 3.66
CA SER A 59 -11.22 16.27 2.84
C SER A 59 -9.83 16.65 2.32
N ASP A 60 -8.78 15.97 2.79
CA ASP A 60 -7.40 16.28 2.43
C ASP A 60 -6.69 15.08 1.79
N LYS A 61 -6.04 15.32 0.66
CA LYS A 61 -5.37 14.28 -0.13
C LYS A 61 -4.17 13.70 0.60
N GLU A 62 -3.37 14.52 1.26
CA GLU A 62 -2.19 14.03 2.00
C GLU A 62 -2.59 13.20 3.21
N LEU A 63 -3.65 13.62 3.90
CA LEU A 63 -4.25 12.88 5.00
C LEU A 63 -4.79 11.54 4.52
N SER A 64 -5.37 11.48 3.31
CA SER A 64 -5.83 10.23 2.70
C SER A 64 -4.67 9.25 2.52
N VAL A 65 -3.56 9.72 1.96
CA VAL A 65 -2.33 8.93 1.80
C VAL A 65 -1.80 8.44 3.14
N LYS A 66 -1.69 9.32 4.14
CA LYS A 66 -1.18 8.98 5.49
C LYS A 66 -2.05 7.93 6.18
N ARG A 67 -3.38 8.10 6.15
CA ARG A 67 -4.33 7.15 6.75
C ARG A 67 -4.33 5.81 6.04
N TRP A 68 -4.28 5.81 4.71
CA TRP A 68 -4.15 4.58 3.93
C TRP A 68 -2.86 3.83 4.28
N GLN A 69 -1.72 4.52 4.37
CA GLN A 69 -0.46 3.89 4.73
C GLN A 69 -0.49 3.30 6.15
N ALA A 70 -1.13 3.98 7.10
CA ALA A 70 -1.33 3.45 8.45
C ALA A 70 -2.19 2.18 8.44
N TYR A 71 -3.33 2.22 7.75
CA TYR A 71 -4.20 1.04 7.58
C TYR A 71 -3.44 -0.14 6.97
N ALA A 72 -2.70 0.09 5.89
CA ALA A 72 -1.95 -0.95 5.20
C ALA A 72 -0.87 -1.58 6.09
N LYS A 73 -0.16 -0.79 6.90
CA LYS A 73 0.80 -1.29 7.89
C LYS A 73 0.11 -2.18 8.92
N THR A 74 -0.99 -1.70 9.53
CA THR A 74 -1.76 -2.47 10.50
C THR A 74 -2.31 -3.76 9.89
N PHE A 75 -2.82 -3.72 8.65
CA PHE A 75 -3.30 -4.89 7.95
C PHE A 75 -2.19 -5.93 7.73
N ILE A 76 -0.99 -5.49 7.34
CA ILE A 76 0.18 -6.36 7.18
C ILE A 76 0.58 -6.98 8.53
N ASP A 77 0.56 -6.20 9.60
CA ASP A 77 0.95 -6.64 10.94
C ASP A 77 -0.03 -7.66 11.54
N GLN A 78 -1.32 -7.45 11.32
CA GLN A 78 -2.37 -8.37 11.80
C GLN A 78 -2.40 -9.68 11.00
N LYS A 79 -2.12 -9.65 9.70
CA LYS A 79 -2.14 -10.83 8.80
C LYS A 79 -0.79 -11.55 8.75
N ASN A 80 -0.24 -11.90 9.92
CA ASN A 80 1.09 -12.52 10.10
C ASN A 80 1.37 -13.83 9.32
N LEU A 81 0.48 -14.32 8.44
CA LEU A 81 0.64 -15.58 7.70
C LEU A 81 0.41 -15.56 6.17
N ASN A 82 -0.24 -14.55 5.59
CA ASN A 82 -0.25 -14.23 4.14
C ASN A 82 -1.45 -13.31 3.86
N PRO A 83 -1.26 -11.98 3.75
CA PRO A 83 -2.35 -11.07 3.40
C PRO A 83 -2.88 -11.20 1.96
N LEU A 84 -2.22 -12.03 1.15
CA LEU A 84 -2.43 -12.20 -0.30
C LEU A 84 -2.59 -13.67 -0.72
N THR A 85 -2.84 -14.59 0.21
CA THR A 85 -3.40 -15.94 -0.10
C THR A 85 -4.91 -15.87 0.02
#